data_AF-A0A3D0RXA3-F1
#
_entry.id   AF-A0A3D0RXA3-F1
#
_cell.length_a   1.000
_cell.length_b   1.000
_cell.length_c   1.000
_cell.angle_alpha   90.00
_cell.angle_beta   90.00
_cell.angle_gamma   90.00
#
_symmetry.space_group_name_H-M   'P 1'
#
loop_
_entity.id
_entity.type
_entity.pdbx_description
1 polymer ?
#
loop_
_entity_poly.entity_id
_entity_poly.type
_entity_poly.pdbx_seq_one_letter_code
_entity_poly.pdbx_strand_id
1 'polypeptide(L)'
;MQFVVALLKKLPLVQIGLFVGGLLLGLIWAWEIDPVDFVDATPAYLRADLQEDYLRMAIDSYRLNPDPNLALQRWQNLGIGADQAYLKIQTTPGTQDPAVVKNFGDLIASILATTGGGQPAQENGGQSSLMNTALIGIGIVLVLGVLAAAGMYLFRLFGRRGSGEVTTVMQAAEISRSAAKTDFSELGLAPPITQTMTTYLLGDDLYDESFSIDTGAGEFMGEYGVG
;
A
#
# COMPACT_ATOMS: atom_id res chain seq x y z
N MET A 1 -0.47 13.16 -33.47
CA MET A 1 -1.85 13.47 -33.01
C MET A 1 -2.70 12.20 -32.86
N GLN A 2 -2.84 11.35 -33.89
CA GLN A 2 -3.66 10.12 -33.85
C GLN A 2 -3.26 9.11 -32.76
N PHE A 3 -1.95 8.93 -32.51
CA PHE A 3 -1.44 7.99 -31.50
C PHE A 3 -1.79 8.38 -30.05
N VAL A 4 -1.72 9.69 -29.73
CA VAL A 4 -2.06 10.22 -28.39
C VAL A 4 -3.56 10.06 -28.10
N VAL A 5 -4.39 10.27 -29.12
CA VAL A 5 -5.85 10.09 -29.02
C VAL A 5 -6.22 8.61 -28.86
N ALA A 6 -5.53 7.71 -29.55
CA ALA A 6 -5.72 6.26 -29.40
C ALA A 6 -5.28 5.75 -28.01
N LEU A 7 -4.20 6.32 -27.45
CA LEU A 7 -3.72 6.03 -26.09
C LEU A 7 -4.73 6.51 -25.03
N LEU A 8 -5.23 7.75 -25.16
CA LEU A 8 -6.23 8.33 -24.26
C LEU A 8 -7.54 7.54 -24.22
N LYS A 9 -7.97 6.96 -25.34
CA LYS A 9 -9.16 6.09 -25.40
C LYS A 9 -8.96 4.73 -24.70
N LYS A 10 -7.73 4.26 -24.54
CA LYS A 10 -7.41 3.01 -23.84
C LYS A 10 -7.09 3.21 -22.35
N LEU A 11 -6.83 4.45 -21.92
CA LEU A 11 -6.61 4.75 -20.51
C LEU A 11 -7.93 4.69 -19.73
N PRO A 12 -7.93 4.11 -18.52
CA PRO A 12 -9.08 4.07 -17.62
C PRO A 12 -9.29 5.46 -16.97
N LEU A 13 -9.59 6.48 -17.79
CA LEU A 13 -9.73 7.87 -17.36
C LEU A 13 -10.82 8.05 -16.29
N VAL A 14 -11.87 7.24 -16.35
CA VAL A 14 -12.96 7.25 -15.35
C VAL A 14 -12.44 6.77 -13.99
N GLN A 15 -11.62 5.73 -13.97
CA GLN A 15 -11.04 5.16 -12.74
C GLN A 15 -10.01 6.12 -12.13
N ILE A 16 -9.19 6.74 -12.97
CA ILE A 16 -8.23 7.77 -12.52
C ILE A 16 -8.99 8.98 -11.97
N GLY A 17 -10.05 9.43 -12.65
CA GLY A 17 -10.90 10.52 -12.19
C GLY A 17 -11.57 10.22 -10.85
N LEU A 18 -12.09 9.00 -10.66
CA LEU A 18 -12.66 8.57 -9.38
C LEU A 18 -11.62 8.49 -8.27
N PHE A 19 -10.41 8.01 -8.57
CA PHE A 19 -9.32 7.96 -7.59
C PHE A 19 -8.90 9.36 -7.15
N VAL A 20 -8.63 10.25 -8.09
CA VAL A 20 -8.22 11.63 -7.80
C VAL A 20 -9.35 12.39 -7.08
N GLY A 21 -10.59 12.22 -7.53
CA GLY A 21 -11.76 12.82 -6.87
C GLY A 21 -11.94 12.33 -5.44
N GLY A 22 -11.78 11.03 -5.20
CA GLY A 22 -11.84 10.45 -3.85
C GLY A 22 -10.73 10.96 -2.94
N LEU A 23 -9.51 11.11 -3.46
CA LEU A 23 -8.37 11.61 -2.70
C LEU A 23 -8.58 13.08 -2.29
N LEU A 24 -9.05 13.92 -3.22
CA LEU A 24 -9.38 15.32 -2.95
C LEU A 24 -10.50 15.45 -1.92
N LEU A 25 -11.57 14.67 -2.04
CA LEU A 25 -12.66 14.67 -1.08
C LEU A 25 -12.20 14.21 0.32
N GLY A 26 -11.36 13.17 0.40
CA GLY A 26 -10.79 12.72 1.67
C GLY A 26 -9.91 13.79 2.32
N LEU A 27 -9.11 14.52 1.53
CA LEU A 27 -8.28 15.61 2.03
C LEU A 27 -9.12 16.78 2.55
N ILE A 28 -10.17 17.17 1.82
CA ILE A 28 -11.08 18.25 2.27
C ILE A 28 -11.76 17.85 3.58
N TRP A 29 -12.19 16.59 3.70
CA TRP A 29 -12.83 16.10 4.91
C TRP A 29 -11.88 16.11 6.12
N ALA A 30 -10.65 15.62 5.95
CA ALA A 30 -9.66 15.55 7.02
C ALA A 30 -9.15 16.92 7.52
N TRP A 31 -9.27 17.99 6.72
CA TRP A 31 -8.74 19.31 7.08
C TRP A 31 -9.82 20.36 7.38
N GLU A 32 -10.99 20.30 6.75
CA GLU A 32 -12.05 21.29 6.93
C GLU A 32 -13.17 20.82 7.87
N ILE A 33 -13.46 19.52 7.89
CA ILE A 33 -14.62 18.97 8.61
C ILE A 33 -14.23 18.42 9.98
N ASP A 34 -13.10 17.73 10.06
CA ASP A 34 -12.58 17.13 11.31
C ASP A 34 -11.08 17.37 11.44
N PRO A 35 -10.65 18.62 11.71
CA PRO A 35 -9.24 18.91 11.89
C PRO A 35 -8.70 18.19 13.13
N VAL A 36 -7.50 17.62 13.00
CA VAL A 36 -6.82 16.95 14.12
C VAL A 36 -6.29 18.01 15.09
N ASP A 37 -7.04 18.29 16.14
CA ASP A 37 -6.59 19.16 17.22
C ASP A 37 -5.71 18.38 18.21
N PHE A 38 -4.46 18.83 18.38
CA PHE A 38 -3.53 18.28 19.36
C PHE A 38 -3.65 19.04 20.69
N VAL A 39 -4.72 18.75 21.44
CA VAL A 39 -5.03 19.40 22.73
C VAL A 39 -4.48 18.56 23.89
N ASP A 40 -4.14 19.22 25.00
CA ASP A 40 -3.69 18.57 26.25
C ASP A 40 -2.44 17.69 26.10
N ALA A 41 -1.56 18.08 25.16
CA ALA A 41 -0.28 17.40 24.97
C ALA A 41 0.58 17.46 26.23
N THR A 42 1.13 16.31 26.61
CA THR A 42 2.02 16.24 27.76
C THR A 42 3.34 17.00 27.51
N PRO A 43 4.03 17.46 28.58
CA PRO A 43 5.36 18.07 28.50
C PRO A 43 6.40 17.27 27.72
N ALA A 44 6.19 15.96 27.51
CA ALA A 44 7.03 15.12 26.65
C ALA A 44 7.18 15.63 25.22
N TYR A 45 6.19 16.35 24.68
CA TYR A 45 6.24 16.93 23.33
C TYR A 45 6.94 18.30 23.26
N LEU A 46 7.31 18.87 24.40
CA LEU A 46 8.03 20.14 24.45
C LEU A 46 9.43 20.01 23.84
N ARG A 47 9.97 21.13 23.36
CA ARG A 47 11.38 21.21 22.95
C ARG A 47 12.30 20.99 24.17
N ALA A 48 13.51 20.49 23.92
CA ALA A 48 14.43 20.05 24.98
C ALA A 48 14.82 21.14 26.01
N ASP A 49 14.80 22.41 25.63
CA ASP A 49 14.98 23.56 26.53
C ASP A 49 13.76 23.78 27.43
N LEU A 50 12.55 23.69 26.88
CA LEU A 50 11.30 23.81 27.63
C LEU A 50 11.04 22.61 28.55
N GLN A 51 11.48 21.41 28.16
CA GLN A 51 11.49 20.24 29.03
C GLN A 51 12.38 20.46 30.26
N GLU A 52 13.54 21.09 30.05
CA GLU A 52 14.44 21.49 31.13
C GLU A 52 13.76 22.52 32.05
N ASP A 53 13.23 23.61 31.51
CA ASP A 53 12.54 24.64 32.29
C ASP A 53 11.34 24.08 33.07
N TYR A 54 10.55 23.19 32.47
CA TYR A 54 9.45 22.52 33.13
C TYR A 54 9.94 21.64 34.31
N LEU A 55 11.02 20.87 34.12
CA LEU A 55 11.59 20.07 35.19
C LEU A 55 12.19 20.94 36.30
N ARG A 56 12.81 22.08 35.96
CA ARG A 56 13.29 23.07 36.94
C ARG A 56 12.14 23.57 37.80
N MET A 57 11.03 24.00 37.19
CA MET A 57 9.83 24.42 37.91
C MET A 57 9.25 23.28 38.77
N ALA A 58 9.29 22.03 38.30
CA ALA A 58 8.83 20.89 39.06
C ALA A 58 9.69 20.68 40.33
N ILE A 59 11.02 20.80 40.22
CA ILE A 59 11.96 20.71 41.34
C ILE A 59 11.73 21.86 42.34
N ASP A 60 11.58 23.10 41.86
CA ASP A 60 11.32 24.26 42.74
C ASP A 60 9.96 24.15 43.43
N SER A 61 8.93 23.68 42.73
CA SER A 61 7.63 23.42 43.32
C SER A 61 7.69 22.30 44.37
N TYR A 62 8.51 21.26 44.18
CA TYR A 62 8.71 20.21 45.17
C TYR A 62 9.41 20.74 46.43
N ARG A 63 10.35 21.68 46.26
CA ARG A 63 10.98 22.37 47.39
C ARG A 63 9.97 23.12 48.25
N LEU A 64 9.02 23.80 47.61
CA LEU A 64 7.99 24.60 48.29
C LEU A 64 6.85 23.74 48.84
N ASN A 65 6.48 22.67 48.14
CA ASN A 65 5.44 21.72 48.52
C ASN A 65 5.95 20.28 48.27
N PRO A 66 6.51 19.62 49.30
CA PRO A 66 7.12 18.31 49.16
C PRO A 66 6.07 17.20 49.05
N ASP A 67 5.43 17.11 47.89
CA ASP A 67 4.49 16.05 47.52
C ASP A 67 5.17 15.02 46.60
N PRO A 68 5.46 13.79 47.10
CA PRO A 68 6.10 12.72 46.33
C PRO A 68 5.30 12.26 45.10
N ASN A 69 3.97 12.24 45.20
CA ASN A 69 3.10 11.74 44.13
C ASN A 69 3.06 12.74 42.97
N LEU A 70 2.95 14.02 43.29
CA LEU A 70 2.97 15.09 42.30
C LEU A 70 4.34 15.19 41.60
N ALA A 71 5.43 15.00 42.35
CA ALA A 71 6.78 14.96 41.80
C ALA A 71 6.94 13.82 40.77
N LEU A 72 6.48 12.61 41.12
CA LEU A 72 6.51 11.46 40.21
C LEU A 72 5.64 11.69 38.98
N GLN A 73 4.42 12.22 39.15
CA GLN A 73 3.52 12.50 38.03
C GLN A 73 4.16 13.48 37.04
N ARG A 74 4.76 14.57 37.53
CA ARG A 74 5.43 15.55 36.67
C ARG A 74 6.64 14.96 35.95
N TRP A 75 7.39 14.09 36.61
CA TRP A 75 8.48 13.33 35.99
C TRP A 75 7.97 12.40 34.89
N GLN A 76 6.92 11.64 35.15
CA GLN A 76 6.31 10.75 34.16
C GLN A 76 5.72 11.52 32.97
N ASN A 77 5.13 12.70 33.20
CA ASN A 77 4.58 13.57 32.15
C ASN A 77 5.64 14.11 31.17
N LEU A 78 6.92 14.18 31.57
CA LEU A 78 8.05 14.47 30.68
C LEU A 78 8.46 13.26 29.84
N GLY A 79 8.08 12.05 30.25
CA GLY A 79 8.45 10.80 29.61
C GLY A 79 9.96 10.62 29.48
N ILE A 80 10.41 10.23 28.29
CA ILE A 80 11.83 9.95 27.98
C ILE A 80 12.71 11.22 28.15
N GLY A 81 12.13 12.42 28.02
CA GLY A 81 12.85 13.68 28.21
C GLY A 81 13.28 13.96 29.65
N ALA A 82 12.67 13.29 30.64
CA ALA A 82 12.91 13.55 32.05
C ALA A 82 14.37 13.28 32.46
N ASP A 83 14.92 12.13 32.07
CA ASP A 83 16.30 11.74 32.40
C ASP A 83 17.32 12.71 31.79
N GLN A 84 17.11 13.08 30.52
CA GLN A 84 17.98 14.00 29.79
C GLN A 84 17.93 15.41 30.37
N ALA A 85 16.73 15.91 30.69
CA ALA A 85 16.56 17.19 31.36
C ALA A 85 17.21 17.18 32.75
N TYR A 86 17.05 16.10 33.51
CA TYR A 86 17.62 15.98 34.85
C TYR A 86 19.15 15.99 34.83
N LEU A 87 19.79 15.27 33.90
CA LEU A 87 21.25 15.29 33.71
C LEU A 87 21.76 16.70 33.39
N LYS A 88 21.04 17.46 32.57
CA LYS A 88 21.40 18.86 32.27
C LYS A 88 21.29 19.76 33.50
N ILE A 89 20.24 19.60 34.29
CA ILE A 89 20.05 20.38 35.53
C ILE A 89 21.13 20.02 36.57
N GLN A 90 21.56 18.76 36.65
CA GLN A 90 22.65 18.37 37.53
C GLN A 90 23.99 19.01 37.14
N THR A 91 24.29 19.06 35.85
CA THR A 91 25.55 19.63 35.34
C THR A 91 25.53 21.16 35.34
N THR A 92 24.36 21.76 35.12
CA THR A 92 24.16 23.21 35.09
C THR A 92 22.97 23.59 35.98
N PRO A 93 23.12 23.63 37.31
CA PRO A 93 22.00 23.92 38.21
C PRO A 93 21.49 25.37 38.10
N GLY A 94 22.30 26.29 37.55
CA GLY A 94 21.91 27.69 37.38
C GLY A 94 21.64 28.34 38.74
N THR A 95 20.41 28.82 38.95
CA THR A 95 19.95 29.46 40.21
C THR A 95 19.36 28.48 41.21
N GLN A 96 19.24 27.20 40.86
CA GLN A 96 18.65 26.19 41.73
C GLN A 96 19.67 25.61 42.70
N ASP A 97 19.22 25.27 43.90
CA ASP A 97 20.07 24.64 44.91
C ASP A 97 20.40 23.18 44.51
N PRO A 98 21.69 22.83 44.30
CA PRO A 98 22.09 21.48 43.92
C PRO A 98 21.63 20.40 44.90
N ALA A 99 21.47 20.73 46.19
CA ALA A 99 20.97 19.78 47.18
C ALA A 99 19.49 19.42 46.93
N VAL A 100 18.68 20.40 46.50
CA VAL A 100 17.26 20.20 46.18
C VAL A 100 17.10 19.34 44.92
N VAL A 101 17.91 19.63 43.89
CA VAL A 101 17.95 18.82 42.65
C VAL A 101 18.26 17.37 42.97
N LYS A 102 19.29 17.13 43.80
CA LYS A 102 19.67 15.78 44.22
C LYS A 102 18.56 15.08 45.01
N ASN A 103 17.98 15.75 46.00
CA ASN A 103 16.91 15.18 46.83
C ASN A 103 15.68 14.81 46.00
N PHE A 104 15.35 15.61 44.98
CA PHE A 104 14.27 15.32 44.05
C PHE A 104 14.57 14.04 43.24
N GLY A 105 15.75 13.92 42.64
CA GLY A 105 16.10 12.71 41.88
C GLY A 105 16.21 11.45 42.74
N ASP A 106 16.73 11.57 43.97
CA ASP A 106 16.79 10.45 44.92
C ASP A 106 15.37 9.95 45.27
N LEU A 107 14.42 10.87 45.48
CA LEU A 107 13.02 10.54 45.68
C LEU A 107 12.45 9.79 44.47
N ILE A 108 12.62 10.32 43.26
CA ILE A 108 12.08 9.71 42.04
C ILE A 108 12.68 8.32 41.83
N ALA A 109 13.99 8.17 41.99
CA ALA A 109 14.68 6.88 41.89
C ALA A 109 14.15 5.87 42.92
N SER A 110 13.92 6.29 44.17
CA SER A 110 13.39 5.41 45.22
C SER A 110 11.96 4.94 44.93
N ILE A 111 11.12 5.83 44.39
CA ILE A 111 9.74 5.51 44.03
C ILE A 111 9.72 4.58 42.81
N LEU A 112 10.50 4.87 41.77
CA LEU A 112 10.57 4.02 40.57
C LEU A 112 11.11 2.62 40.88
N ALA A 113 12.06 2.51 41.82
CA ALA A 113 12.56 1.23 42.30
C ALA A 113 11.52 0.43 43.09
N THR A 114 10.63 1.11 43.81
CA THR A 114 9.58 0.47 44.65
C THR A 114 8.32 0.14 43.83
N THR A 115 7.98 0.96 42.83
CA THR A 115 6.76 0.84 42.03
C THR A 115 6.98 0.04 40.74
N GLY A 116 8.22 -0.27 40.37
CA GLY A 116 8.52 -1.04 39.16
C GLY A 116 8.19 -0.28 37.89
N GLY A 117 8.99 0.75 37.57
CA GLY A 117 9.07 1.34 36.22
C GLY A 117 7.74 1.61 35.51
N GLY A 118 6.86 2.42 36.11
CA GLY A 118 5.63 2.88 35.47
C GLY A 118 5.93 3.89 34.38
N GLN A 119 6.01 3.42 33.13
CA GLN A 119 5.91 4.23 31.91
C GLN A 119 4.59 5.02 31.95
N PRO A 120 4.56 6.32 31.58
CA PRO A 120 3.31 7.07 31.53
C PRO A 120 2.34 6.39 30.56
N ALA A 121 1.11 6.17 31.04
CA ALA A 121 -0.01 5.81 30.19
C ALA A 121 -0.17 6.91 29.13
N GLN A 122 -0.19 6.52 27.85
CA GLN A 122 -0.72 7.37 26.80
C GLN A 122 -2.15 7.76 27.19
N GLU A 123 -2.37 9.05 27.47
CA GLU A 123 -3.71 9.63 27.48
C GLU A 123 -4.28 9.50 26.06
N ASN A 124 -4.99 8.41 25.84
CA ASN A 124 -5.95 8.34 24.75
C ASN A 124 -7.08 9.28 25.14
N GLY A 125 -7.10 10.46 24.51
CA GLY A 125 -8.20 11.42 24.61
C GLY A 125 -9.53 10.69 24.51
N GLY A 126 -10.36 10.86 25.54
CA GLY A 126 -11.64 10.19 25.70
C GLY A 126 -12.67 10.67 24.69
N GLN A 127 -12.55 10.24 23.44
CA GLN A 127 -13.69 10.14 22.54
C GLN A 127 -14.19 8.70 22.61
N SER A 128 -15.49 8.54 22.86
CA SER A 128 -16.13 7.27 23.22
C SER A 128 -15.62 6.10 22.36
N SER A 129 -15.01 5.11 23.01
CA SER A 129 -14.42 3.91 22.38
C SER A 129 -15.37 3.22 21.40
N LEU A 130 -16.69 3.30 21.64
CA LEU A 130 -17.73 2.79 20.74
C LEU A 130 -17.87 3.60 19.44
N MET A 131 -17.73 4.93 19.48
CA MET A 131 -17.83 5.77 18.29
C MET A 131 -16.59 5.65 17.41
N ASN A 132 -15.40 5.60 18.01
CA ASN A 132 -14.16 5.35 17.25
C ASN A 132 -14.15 3.94 16.63
N THR A 133 -14.58 2.91 17.38
CA THR A 133 -14.71 1.54 16.85
C THR A 133 -15.77 1.44 15.75
N ALA A 134 -16.90 2.15 15.89
CA ALA A 134 -17.94 2.18 14.87
C ALA A 134 -17.46 2.91 13.59
N LEU A 135 -16.75 4.02 13.73
CA LEU A 135 -16.19 4.77 12.59
C LEU A 135 -15.12 3.96 11.86
N ILE A 136 -14.23 3.28 12.60
CA ILE A 136 -13.24 2.36 12.01
C ILE A 136 -13.96 1.19 11.31
N GLY A 137 -14.99 0.62 11.93
CA GLY A 137 -15.79 -0.46 11.34
C GLY A 137 -16.48 -0.05 10.05
N ILE A 138 -17.09 1.15 10.03
CA ILE A 138 -17.73 1.71 8.83
C ILE A 138 -16.69 1.98 7.74
N GLY A 139 -15.52 2.51 8.10
CA GLY A 139 -14.41 2.72 7.18
C GLY A 139 -13.95 1.42 6.51
N ILE A 140 -13.76 0.36 7.29
CA ILE A 140 -13.39 -0.97 6.76
C ILE A 140 -14.46 -1.50 5.80
N VAL A 141 -15.74 -1.40 6.15
CA VAL A 141 -16.85 -1.85 5.31
C VAL A 141 -16.90 -1.09 3.98
N LEU A 142 -16.67 0.23 4.01
CA LEU A 142 -16.60 1.04 2.79
C LEU A 142 -15.42 0.64 1.90
N VAL A 143 -14.23 0.45 2.47
CA VAL A 143 -13.05 0.01 1.72
C VAL A 143 -13.28 -1.37 1.10
N LEU A 144 -13.80 -2.32 1.86
CA LEU A 144 -14.13 -3.66 1.36
C LEU A 144 -15.20 -3.60 0.25
N GLY A 145 -16.20 -2.73 0.40
CA GLY A 145 -17.23 -2.51 -0.63
C GLY A 145 -16.64 -1.97 -1.94
N VAL A 146 -15.72 -1.00 -1.85
CA VAL A 146 -15.01 -0.45 -3.02
C VAL A 146 -14.13 -1.51 -3.68
N LEU A 147 -13.39 -2.30 -2.89
CA LEU A 147 -12.56 -3.39 -3.41
C LEU A 147 -13.39 -4.48 -4.08
N ALA A 148 -14.52 -4.87 -3.50
CA ALA A 148 -15.44 -5.83 -4.10
C ALA A 148 -16.05 -5.31 -5.41
N ALA A 149 -16.45 -4.04 -5.45
CA ALA A 149 -16.97 -3.40 -6.66
C ALA A 149 -15.90 -3.30 -7.76
N ALA A 150 -14.67 -2.92 -7.41
CA ALA A 150 -13.53 -2.89 -8.33
C ALA A 150 -13.19 -4.28 -8.85
N GLY A 151 -13.16 -5.29 -7.98
CA GLY A 151 -12.95 -6.69 -8.33
C GLY A 151 -14.02 -7.21 -9.30
N MET A 152 -15.30 -6.96 -9.02
CA MET A 152 -16.40 -7.29 -9.93
C MET A 152 -16.29 -6.57 -11.28
N TYR A 153 -15.92 -5.29 -11.27
CA TYR A 153 -15.73 -4.51 -12.49
C TYR A 153 -14.61 -5.09 -13.37
N LEU A 154 -13.45 -5.42 -12.77
CA LEU A 154 -12.34 -6.06 -13.47
C LEU A 154 -12.72 -7.46 -13.96
N PHE A 155 -13.41 -8.25 -13.14
CA PHE A 155 -13.90 -9.56 -13.54
C PHE A 155 -14.86 -9.48 -14.74
N ARG A 156 -15.75 -8.47 -14.79
CA ARG A 156 -16.65 -8.25 -15.93
C ARG A 156 -15.92 -7.74 -17.18
N LEU A 157 -14.86 -6.95 -17.00
CA LEU A 157 -14.04 -6.43 -18.10
C LEU A 157 -13.20 -7.53 -18.73
N PHE A 158 -12.61 -8.42 -17.92
CA PHE A 158 -11.75 -9.50 -18.39
C PHE A 158 -12.51 -10.79 -18.73
N GLY A 159 -13.64 -11.06 -18.05
CA GLY A 159 -14.47 -12.24 -18.27
C GLY A 159 -15.33 -12.20 -19.54
N ARG A 160 -15.36 -11.07 -20.26
CA ARG A 160 -16.05 -10.95 -21.56
C ARG A 160 -15.14 -11.20 -22.77
N ARG A 161 -13.91 -11.67 -22.56
CA ARG A 161 -13.04 -12.12 -23.66
C ARG A 161 -13.44 -13.54 -24.08
N GLY A 162 -14.44 -13.60 -24.94
CA GLY A 162 -14.54 -14.57 -26.03
C GLY A 162 -14.76 -16.04 -25.66
N SER A 163 -15.97 -16.39 -25.21
CA SER A 163 -16.57 -17.69 -25.54
C SER A 163 -17.39 -17.55 -26.83
N GLY A 164 -16.75 -17.03 -27.89
CA GLY A 164 -17.37 -17.03 -29.20
C GLY A 164 -17.61 -18.49 -29.62
N GLU A 165 -18.70 -18.74 -30.34
CA GLU A 165 -18.95 -20.04 -30.95
C GLU A 165 -17.71 -20.43 -31.77
N VAL A 166 -17.19 -21.65 -31.55
CA VAL A 166 -15.98 -22.12 -32.23
C VAL A 166 -16.28 -22.15 -33.73
N THR A 167 -15.60 -21.29 -34.48
CA THR A 167 -15.78 -21.23 -35.94
C THR A 167 -15.20 -22.49 -36.59
N THR A 168 -15.73 -22.85 -37.76
CA THR A 168 -15.21 -23.95 -38.59
C THR A 168 -13.72 -23.78 -38.89
N VAL A 169 -13.28 -22.55 -39.16
CA VAL A 169 -11.87 -22.17 -39.37
C VAL A 169 -11.02 -22.44 -38.12
N MET A 170 -11.49 -22.10 -36.92
CA MET A 170 -10.75 -22.38 -35.68
C MET A 170 -10.62 -23.89 -35.43
N GLN A 171 -11.65 -24.66 -35.75
CA GLN A 171 -11.62 -26.11 -35.62
C GLN A 171 -10.68 -26.76 -36.66
N ALA A 172 -10.72 -26.29 -37.90
CA ALA A 172 -9.79 -26.68 -38.97
C ALA A 172 -8.33 -26.44 -38.60
N ALA A 173 -8.03 -25.26 -38.05
CA ALA A 173 -6.68 -24.88 -37.64
C ALA A 173 -6.15 -25.77 -36.51
N GLU A 174 -6.99 -26.12 -35.53
CA GLU A 174 -6.60 -27.01 -34.43
C GLU A 174 -6.38 -28.45 -34.91
N ILE A 175 -7.26 -28.97 -35.79
CA ILE A 175 -7.07 -30.30 -36.40
C ILE A 175 -5.77 -30.33 -37.19
N SER A 176 -5.51 -29.30 -37.98
CA SER A 176 -4.29 -29.19 -38.80
C SER A 176 -3.02 -29.14 -37.96
N ARG A 177 -3.06 -28.47 -36.81
CA ARG A 177 -1.94 -28.42 -35.86
C ARG A 177 -1.67 -29.79 -35.22
N SER A 178 -2.71 -30.58 -34.98
CA SER A 178 -2.61 -31.91 -34.38
C SER A 178 -2.23 -33.01 -35.38
N ALA A 179 -2.24 -32.72 -36.68
CA ALA A 179 -1.98 -33.72 -37.71
C ALA A 179 -0.50 -34.11 -37.81
N ALA A 180 -0.25 -35.41 -37.94
CA ALA A 180 1.10 -35.92 -38.18
C ALA A 180 1.58 -35.52 -39.58
N LYS A 181 2.81 -35.01 -39.65
CA LYS A 181 3.49 -34.77 -40.93
C LYS A 181 3.91 -36.11 -41.54
N THR A 182 3.72 -36.26 -42.85
CA THR A 182 4.20 -37.43 -43.61
C THR A 182 5.72 -37.48 -43.58
N ASP A 183 6.28 -38.63 -43.20
CA ASP A 183 7.71 -38.88 -43.29
C ASP A 183 8.08 -39.34 -44.71
N PHE A 184 8.90 -38.56 -45.40
CA PHE A 184 9.38 -38.88 -46.76
C PHE A 184 10.66 -39.71 -46.77
N SER A 185 11.35 -39.83 -45.63
CA SER A 185 12.60 -40.58 -45.52
C SER A 185 12.38 -42.10 -45.65
N GLU A 186 11.25 -42.60 -45.14
CA GLU A 186 10.85 -44.01 -45.27
C GLU A 186 10.52 -44.40 -46.72
N LEU A 187 10.17 -43.42 -47.57
CA LEU A 187 9.86 -43.62 -48.98
C LEU A 187 11.11 -43.55 -49.88
N GLY A 188 12.31 -43.37 -49.31
CA GLY A 188 13.56 -43.22 -50.06
C GLY A 188 13.67 -41.90 -50.83
N LEU A 189 12.85 -40.90 -50.48
CA LEU A 189 12.81 -39.58 -51.11
C LEU A 189 13.54 -38.55 -50.23
N ALA A 190 14.06 -37.50 -50.86
CA ALA A 190 14.58 -36.35 -50.12
C ALA A 190 13.41 -35.58 -49.46
N PRO A 191 13.60 -35.01 -48.25
CA PRO A 191 12.56 -34.23 -47.60
C PRO A 191 12.20 -32.99 -48.44
N PRO A 192 10.91 -32.63 -48.53
CA PRO A 192 10.48 -31.46 -49.27
C PRO A 192 10.96 -30.16 -48.60
N ILE A 193 11.13 -29.11 -49.41
CA ILE A 193 11.55 -27.77 -48.94
C ILE A 193 10.53 -27.21 -47.94
N THR A 194 9.24 -27.39 -48.21
CA THR A 194 8.14 -27.05 -47.31
C THR A 194 7.11 -28.17 -47.28
N GLN A 195 6.50 -28.38 -46.11
CA GLN A 195 5.39 -29.31 -45.93
C GLN A 195 4.40 -28.71 -44.94
N THR A 196 3.19 -28.47 -45.42
CA THR A 196 2.08 -27.93 -44.62
C THR A 196 0.88 -28.84 -44.75
N MET A 197 0.22 -29.10 -43.62
CA MET A 197 -1.05 -29.83 -43.57
C MET A 197 -2.13 -28.82 -43.21
N THR A 198 -3.21 -28.85 -43.98
CA THR A 198 -4.40 -28.01 -43.78
C THR A 198 -5.63 -28.90 -43.88
N THR A 199 -6.70 -28.52 -43.18
CA THR A 199 -7.92 -29.33 -43.04
C THR A 199 -9.11 -28.50 -43.50
N TYR A 200 -9.80 -28.97 -44.54
CA TYR A 200 -11.09 -28.41 -44.93
C TYR A 200 -12.20 -28.99 -44.06
N LEU A 201 -13.07 -28.13 -43.52
CA LEU A 201 -14.31 -28.54 -42.86
C LEU A 201 -15.51 -28.24 -43.76
N LEU A 202 -16.43 -29.19 -43.86
CA LEU A 202 -17.65 -29.03 -44.64
C LEU A 202 -18.46 -27.82 -44.14
N GLY A 203 -18.67 -26.82 -45.01
CA GLY A 203 -19.34 -25.56 -44.68
C GLY A 203 -18.39 -24.38 -44.44
N ASP A 204 -17.07 -24.57 -44.63
CA ASP A 204 -16.10 -23.48 -44.67
C ASP A 204 -15.97 -22.91 -46.09
N ASP A 205 -16.92 -22.04 -46.44
CA ASP A 205 -16.96 -21.40 -47.78
C ASP A 205 -15.81 -20.38 -48.01
N LEU A 206 -15.00 -20.11 -46.99
CA LEU A 206 -13.86 -19.18 -47.02
C LEU A 206 -12.51 -19.90 -47.03
N TYR A 207 -12.51 -21.22 -47.21
CA TYR A 207 -11.28 -22.00 -47.26
C TYR A 207 -10.46 -21.65 -48.52
N ASP A 208 -9.37 -20.91 -48.31
CA ASP A 208 -8.40 -20.54 -49.34
C ASP A 208 -7.05 -20.31 -48.64
N GLU A 209 -6.33 -21.41 -48.39
CA GLU A 209 -5.09 -21.40 -47.62
C GLU A 209 -3.89 -21.36 -48.57
N SER A 210 -3.05 -20.33 -48.43
CA SER A 210 -1.83 -20.14 -49.23
C SER A 210 -0.58 -20.15 -48.34
N PHE A 211 0.48 -20.81 -48.81
CA PHE A 211 1.75 -20.96 -48.11
C PHE A 211 2.91 -20.54 -49.00
N SER A 212 3.87 -19.82 -48.43
CA SER A 212 5.11 -19.46 -49.11
C SER A 212 6.09 -20.63 -49.12
N ILE A 213 6.84 -20.74 -50.22
CA ILE A 213 8.00 -21.63 -50.36
C ILE A 213 9.23 -20.75 -50.15
N ASP A 214 9.79 -20.81 -48.94
CA ASP A 214 11.01 -20.10 -48.60
C ASP A 214 12.18 -21.08 -48.43
N THR A 215 13.38 -20.68 -48.81
CA THR A 215 14.59 -21.44 -48.49
C THR A 215 14.88 -21.38 -46.99
N GLY A 216 15.74 -22.27 -46.50
CA GLY A 216 16.25 -22.20 -45.12
C GLY A 216 17.00 -20.89 -44.78
N ALA A 217 17.38 -20.10 -45.79
CA ALA A 217 17.98 -18.77 -45.64
C ALA A 217 16.96 -17.62 -45.68
N GLY A 218 15.66 -17.92 -45.85
CA GLY A 218 14.58 -16.93 -45.93
C GLY A 218 14.41 -16.29 -47.31
N GLU A 219 14.94 -16.91 -48.38
CA GLU A 219 14.74 -16.45 -49.75
C GLU A 219 13.44 -17.03 -50.32
N PHE A 220 12.55 -16.16 -50.82
CA PHE A 220 11.26 -16.54 -51.40
C PHE A 220 11.43 -17.20 -52.77
N MET A 221 10.88 -18.40 -52.93
CA MET A 221 10.94 -19.21 -54.16
C MET A 221 9.58 -19.37 -54.86
N GLY A 222 8.49 -18.92 -54.25
CA GLY A 222 7.14 -19.03 -54.79
C GLY A 222 6.09 -19.30 -53.71
N GLU A 223 4.86 -19.58 -54.11
CA GLU A 223 3.76 -19.92 -53.22
C GLU A 223 2.96 -21.11 -53.76
N TYR A 224 2.34 -21.85 -52.86
CA TYR A 224 1.38 -22.91 -53.18
C TYR A 224 0.19 -22.76 -52.24
N GLY A 225 -1.00 -23.13 -52.73
CA GLY A 225 -2.22 -23.02 -51.93
C GLY A 225 -3.23 -24.09 -52.29
N VAL A 226 -4.28 -24.15 -51.48
CA VAL A 226 -5.42 -25.04 -51.66
C VAL A 226 -6.69 -24.26 -51.34
N GLY A 227 -7.65 -24.30 -52.27
CA GLY A 227 -8.99 -23.71 -52.17
C GLY A 227 -10.01 -24.55 -52.95
#